data_AF-A0A662SIM5-F1
#
_entry.id   AF-A0A662SIM5-F1
#
_cell.length_a   1.000
_cell.length_b   1.000
_cell.length_c   1.000
_cell.angle_alpha   90.00
_cell.angle_beta   90.00
_cell.angle_gamma   90.00
#
_symmetry.space_group_name_H-M   'P 1'
#
loop_
_entity.id
_entity.type
_entity.pdbx_description
1 polymer ?
#
loop_
_entity_poly.entity_id
_entity_poly.type
_entity_poly.pdbx_seq_one_letter_code
_entity_poly.pdbx_strand_id
1 'polypeptide(L)'
;MFRKGIGAYLLLLALILFTILTCFISPNRDRILVASEGESLLDFIDKALNSGLINKEDAIRLFYLIPRSENIISSRHLMSGDLASIFSRFERLAKISGLTQKDIFVLLKTLEVNLRYINSSQDRPVLFERFFDPSLNFPFVYIEDQGFNFHPINALNYATELLEYKRDYLGFVEVMRDLLLFIEEERFGDLNYGVVKLYFAWEKESIPWISCISQGIGCAYFAIAYLMTGESEFERAARLLANSFQVPVEVGGFRLELDSGPFYLEYSNAPYDLVLNGFMLSLKGLWIYSQIIRDPAALDAFYAGINTLESLLPNYDLGDWSAYSIFFLENFSGYELNLNMRIASETYHRLHVRLLYFLERASGSPVLGDYIEKWDDYLEEKELGSEIKRAKEEYEFMISIIRG
;
A
#
# COMPACT_ATOMS: atom_id res chain seq x y z
N MET A 1 -24.91 -26.08 32.11
CA MET A 1 -25.41 -26.05 30.72
C MET A 1 -25.58 -24.64 30.13
N PHE A 2 -25.35 -23.54 30.88
CA PHE A 2 -25.67 -22.17 30.45
C PHE A 2 -24.51 -21.33 29.83
N ARG A 3 -23.27 -21.83 29.79
CA ARG A 3 -22.12 -21.06 29.27
C ARG A 3 -21.87 -21.19 27.76
N LYS A 4 -22.40 -22.22 27.08
CA LYS A 4 -22.20 -22.42 25.63
C LYS A 4 -23.15 -21.57 24.76
N GLY A 5 -24.25 -21.05 25.32
CA GLY A 5 -25.21 -20.21 24.58
C GLY A 5 -24.78 -18.75 24.45
N ILE A 6 -24.04 -18.21 25.43
CA ILE A 6 -23.65 -16.79 25.47
C ILE A 6 -22.57 -16.49 24.43
N GLY A 7 -21.61 -17.39 24.21
CA GLY A 7 -20.56 -17.23 23.19
C GLY A 7 -21.13 -17.23 21.77
N ALA A 8 -22.12 -18.08 21.48
CA ALA A 8 -22.81 -18.09 20.19
C ALA A 8 -23.66 -16.83 19.99
N TYR A 9 -24.29 -16.30 21.04
CA TYR A 9 -25.06 -15.06 20.99
C TYR A 9 -24.16 -13.83 20.79
N LEU A 10 -22.97 -13.79 21.40
CA LEU A 10 -21.97 -12.73 21.20
C LEU A 10 -21.36 -12.78 19.81
N LEU A 11 -21.10 -13.96 19.25
CA LEU A 11 -20.66 -14.10 17.86
C LEU A 11 -21.76 -13.65 16.88
N LEU A 12 -23.02 -14.01 17.14
CA LEU A 12 -24.16 -13.59 16.34
C LEU A 12 -24.38 -12.07 16.44
N LEU A 13 -24.24 -11.49 17.63
CA LEU A 13 -24.28 -10.03 17.85
C LEU A 13 -23.13 -9.32 17.16
N ALA A 14 -21.91 -9.87 17.17
CA ALA A 14 -20.76 -9.33 16.45
C ALA A 14 -20.95 -9.39 14.92
N LEU A 15 -21.50 -10.50 14.41
CA LEU A 15 -21.86 -10.64 12.98
C LEU A 15 -23.00 -9.68 12.59
N ILE A 16 -24.00 -9.50 13.45
CA ILE A 16 -25.11 -8.56 13.21
C ILE A 16 -24.60 -7.11 13.31
N LEU A 17 -23.71 -6.78 14.26
CA LEU A 17 -23.06 -5.47 14.34
C LEU A 17 -22.14 -5.22 13.15
N PHE A 18 -21.41 -6.22 12.66
CA PHE A 18 -20.61 -6.13 11.44
C PHE A 18 -21.51 -5.85 10.22
N THR A 19 -22.65 -6.54 10.14
CA THR A 19 -23.64 -6.33 9.06
C THR A 19 -24.31 -4.95 9.16
N ILE A 20 -24.60 -4.45 10.37
CA ILE A 20 -25.18 -3.12 10.59
C ILE A 20 -24.13 -2.00 10.43
N LEU A 21 -22.85 -2.24 10.77
CA LEU A 21 -21.76 -1.30 10.48
C LEU A 21 -21.53 -1.18 8.98
N THR A 22 -21.70 -2.26 8.19
CA THR A 22 -21.64 -2.14 6.73
C THR A 22 -22.75 -1.26 6.14
N CYS A 23 -23.82 -0.98 6.89
CA CYS A 23 -24.86 -0.03 6.48
C CYS A 23 -24.51 1.45 6.76
N PHE A 24 -23.44 1.75 7.49
CA PHE A 24 -22.92 3.12 7.69
C PHE A 24 -21.69 3.43 6.82
N ILE A 25 -21.35 2.54 5.88
CA ILE A 25 -20.23 2.69 4.93
C ILE A 25 -20.77 3.15 3.57
N SER A 26 -20.41 4.39 3.21
CA SER A 26 -20.49 5.09 1.91
C SER A 26 -21.69 4.90 0.95
N PRO A 27 -22.31 6.01 0.47
CA PRO A 27 -23.18 6.03 -0.70
C PRO A 27 -22.47 5.78 -2.05
N ASN A 28 -21.13 5.78 -2.09
CA ASN A 28 -20.33 5.57 -3.33
C ASN A 28 -19.98 4.08 -3.60
N ARG A 29 -20.60 3.12 -2.89
CA ARG A 29 -20.69 1.74 -3.39
C ARG A 29 -21.67 1.68 -4.56
N ASP A 30 -21.33 2.32 -5.68
CA ASP A 30 -22.00 2.04 -6.93
C ASP A 30 -21.57 0.64 -7.40
N ARG A 31 -22.33 -0.34 -6.89
CA ARG A 31 -22.45 -1.76 -7.29
C ARG A 31 -21.25 -2.67 -6.96
N ILE A 32 -21.06 -3.03 -5.69
CA ILE A 32 -20.34 -4.28 -5.39
C ILE A 32 -21.17 -5.46 -5.90
N LEU A 33 -20.57 -6.34 -6.68
CA LEU A 33 -21.21 -7.55 -7.17
C LEU A 33 -20.54 -8.78 -6.56
N VAL A 34 -21.35 -9.65 -5.94
CA VAL A 34 -20.87 -10.87 -5.28
C VAL A 34 -21.06 -12.06 -6.22
N ALA A 35 -20.09 -12.96 -6.24
CA ALA A 35 -20.15 -14.19 -7.03
C ALA A 35 -21.04 -15.24 -6.39
N SER A 36 -21.82 -15.95 -7.21
CA SER A 36 -22.62 -17.11 -6.80
C SER A 36 -21.73 -18.34 -6.63
N GLU A 37 -22.21 -19.32 -5.86
CA GLU A 37 -21.50 -20.60 -5.72
C GLU A 37 -21.36 -21.30 -7.08
N GLY A 38 -20.15 -21.73 -7.43
CA GLY A 38 -19.84 -22.38 -8.71
C GLY A 38 -19.79 -21.44 -9.93
N GLU A 39 -20.02 -20.13 -9.77
CA GLU A 39 -19.92 -19.16 -10.86
C GLU A 39 -18.47 -19.02 -11.34
N SER A 40 -18.26 -19.14 -12.65
CA SER A 40 -16.95 -18.90 -13.27
C SER A 40 -16.65 -17.40 -13.34
N LEU A 41 -15.37 -17.04 -13.54
CA LEU A 41 -15.00 -15.64 -13.74
C LEU A 41 -15.67 -15.05 -15.00
N LEU A 42 -15.87 -15.83 -16.08
CA LEU A 42 -16.58 -15.38 -17.27
C LEU A 42 -18.05 -15.08 -16.99
N ASP A 43 -18.74 -15.97 -16.28
CA ASP A 43 -20.14 -15.77 -15.89
C ASP A 43 -20.27 -14.53 -15.01
N PHE A 44 -19.32 -14.34 -14.08
CA PHE A 44 -19.26 -13.15 -13.24
C PHE A 44 -19.08 -11.87 -14.06
N ILE A 45 -18.19 -11.86 -15.07
CA ILE A 45 -17.99 -10.71 -15.96
C ILE A 45 -19.25 -10.39 -16.78
N ASP A 46 -19.96 -11.40 -17.29
CA ASP A 46 -21.24 -11.19 -17.98
C ASP A 46 -22.29 -10.59 -17.03
N LYS A 47 -22.38 -11.10 -15.80
CA LYS A 47 -23.24 -10.52 -14.76
C LYS A 47 -22.85 -9.09 -14.41
N ALA A 48 -21.56 -8.78 -14.34
CA ALA A 48 -21.05 -7.43 -14.09
C ALA A 48 -21.42 -6.47 -15.22
N LEU A 49 -21.31 -6.90 -16.48
CA LEU A 49 -21.74 -6.13 -17.65
C LEU A 49 -23.26 -5.89 -17.62
N ASN A 50 -24.06 -6.94 -17.41
CA ASN A 50 -25.52 -6.86 -17.40
C ASN A 50 -26.06 -6.00 -16.24
N SER A 51 -25.37 -6.01 -15.11
CA SER A 51 -25.67 -5.12 -13.98
C SER A 51 -25.15 -3.69 -14.17
N GLY A 52 -24.42 -3.39 -15.24
CA GLY A 52 -23.83 -2.08 -15.51
C GLY A 52 -22.69 -1.68 -14.57
N LEU A 53 -22.11 -2.64 -13.84
CA LEU A 53 -20.93 -2.40 -12.99
C LEU A 53 -19.69 -2.07 -13.83
N ILE A 54 -19.55 -2.71 -14.99
CA ILE A 54 -18.47 -2.45 -15.94
C ILE A 54 -19.02 -1.97 -17.27
N ASN A 55 -18.23 -1.17 -17.98
CA ASN A 55 -18.57 -0.74 -19.33
C ASN A 55 -18.36 -1.87 -20.34
N LYS A 56 -18.95 -1.71 -21.53
CA LYS A 56 -18.89 -2.70 -22.61
C LYS A 56 -17.47 -2.92 -23.15
N GLU A 57 -16.62 -1.90 -23.13
CA GLU A 57 -15.26 -1.98 -23.65
C GLU A 57 -14.39 -2.89 -22.78
N ASP A 58 -14.40 -2.68 -21.47
CA ASP A 58 -13.68 -3.50 -20.49
C ASP A 58 -14.19 -4.93 -20.49
N ALA A 59 -15.50 -5.13 -20.59
CA ALA A 59 -16.09 -6.47 -20.68
C ALA A 59 -15.63 -7.22 -21.93
N ILE A 60 -15.62 -6.57 -23.11
CA ILE A 60 -15.12 -7.18 -24.36
C ILE A 60 -13.66 -7.61 -24.22
N ARG A 61 -12.82 -6.78 -23.60
CA ARG A 61 -11.41 -7.13 -23.34
C ARG A 61 -11.32 -8.33 -22.41
N LEU A 62 -12.06 -8.37 -21.32
CA LEU A 62 -12.07 -9.50 -20.38
C LEU A 62 -12.58 -10.79 -21.02
N PHE A 63 -13.62 -10.73 -21.86
CA PHE A 63 -14.10 -11.89 -22.64
C PHE A 63 -13.06 -12.42 -23.63
N TYR A 64 -12.09 -11.60 -24.03
CA TYR A 64 -10.94 -12.04 -24.83
C TYR A 64 -9.79 -12.58 -23.97
N LEU A 65 -9.44 -11.88 -22.89
CA LEU A 65 -8.27 -12.18 -22.05
C LEU A 65 -8.49 -13.45 -21.22
N ILE A 66 -9.67 -13.65 -20.63
CA ILE A 66 -9.93 -14.78 -19.74
C ILE A 66 -9.79 -16.13 -20.47
N PRO A 67 -10.46 -16.39 -21.62
CA PRO A 67 -10.31 -17.67 -22.32
C PRO A 67 -8.89 -17.92 -22.84
N ARG A 68 -8.16 -16.86 -23.20
CA ARG A 68 -6.76 -16.97 -23.62
C ARG A 68 -5.87 -17.40 -22.46
N SER A 69 -6.08 -16.84 -21.27
CA SER A 69 -5.39 -17.26 -20.06
C SER A 69 -5.72 -18.72 -19.71
N GLU A 70 -6.98 -19.15 -19.81
CA GLU A 70 -7.39 -20.55 -19.59
C GLU A 70 -6.71 -21.54 -20.54
N ASN A 71 -6.55 -21.16 -21.81
CA ASN A 71 -5.81 -21.96 -22.79
C ASN A 71 -4.33 -22.10 -22.40
N ILE A 72 -3.69 -21.01 -22.00
CA ILE A 72 -2.30 -21.03 -21.53
C ILE A 72 -2.16 -21.94 -20.30
N ILE A 73 -3.06 -21.81 -19.32
CA ILE A 73 -3.11 -22.67 -18.14
C ILE A 73 -3.22 -24.15 -18.54
N SER A 74 -4.12 -24.46 -19.48
CA SER A 74 -4.36 -25.83 -19.97
C SER A 74 -3.17 -26.40 -20.76
N SER A 75 -2.41 -25.54 -21.44
CA SER A 75 -1.24 -25.92 -22.23
C SER A 75 0.01 -26.26 -21.39
N ARG A 76 -0.04 -26.08 -20.06
CA ARG A 76 1.10 -26.23 -19.14
C ARG A 76 2.30 -25.35 -19.52
N HIS A 77 2.01 -24.15 -20.02
CA HIS A 77 3.01 -23.10 -20.20
C HIS A 77 3.73 -22.80 -18.86
N LEU A 78 4.95 -22.27 -18.91
CA LEU A 78 5.75 -21.96 -17.71
C LEU A 78 5.04 -21.00 -16.73
N MET A 79 4.21 -20.09 -17.26
CA MET A 79 3.40 -19.11 -16.51
C MET A 79 1.99 -19.63 -16.10
N SER A 80 1.72 -20.93 -16.26
CA SER A 80 0.38 -21.48 -15.96
C SER A 80 0.01 -21.32 -14.49
N GLY A 81 0.97 -21.52 -13.58
CA GLY A 81 0.76 -21.35 -12.14
C GLY A 81 0.38 -19.91 -11.78
N ASP A 82 1.08 -18.93 -12.37
CA ASP A 82 0.83 -17.51 -12.15
C ASP A 82 -0.58 -17.09 -12.58
N LEU A 83 -1.01 -17.49 -13.79
CA LEU A 83 -2.35 -17.16 -14.29
C LEU A 83 -3.46 -17.85 -13.47
N ALA A 84 -3.26 -19.11 -13.10
CA ALA A 84 -4.20 -19.83 -12.25
C ALA A 84 -4.32 -19.18 -10.86
N SER A 85 -3.20 -18.69 -10.32
CA SER A 85 -3.14 -17.95 -9.06
C SER A 85 -3.92 -16.64 -9.13
N ILE A 86 -3.74 -15.85 -10.20
CA ILE A 86 -4.53 -14.63 -10.44
C ILE A 86 -6.03 -14.94 -10.44
N PHE A 87 -6.46 -15.96 -11.19
CA PHE A 87 -7.87 -16.35 -11.26
C PHE A 87 -8.40 -16.75 -9.89
N SER A 88 -7.68 -17.63 -9.18
CA SER A 88 -8.09 -18.11 -7.85
C SER A 88 -8.25 -16.97 -6.84
N ARG A 89 -7.34 -15.98 -6.87
CA ARG A 89 -7.42 -14.81 -5.99
C ARG A 89 -8.65 -13.94 -6.28
N PHE A 90 -8.91 -13.60 -7.54
CA PHE A 90 -10.07 -12.77 -7.91
C PHE A 90 -11.40 -13.50 -7.76
N GLU A 91 -11.47 -14.79 -8.06
CA GLU A 91 -12.68 -15.60 -7.80
C GLU A 91 -12.99 -15.70 -6.31
N ARG A 92 -11.96 -15.89 -5.47
CA ARG A 92 -12.11 -15.89 -4.01
C ARG A 92 -12.61 -14.53 -3.52
N LEU A 93 -12.03 -13.44 -4.02
CA LEU A 93 -12.44 -12.09 -3.66
C LEU A 93 -13.90 -11.82 -4.06
N ALA A 94 -14.27 -12.18 -5.29
CA ALA A 94 -15.64 -12.07 -5.79
C ALA A 94 -16.65 -12.83 -4.93
N LYS A 95 -16.27 -14.00 -4.38
CA LYS A 95 -17.11 -14.82 -3.50
C LYS A 95 -17.23 -14.26 -2.08
N ILE A 96 -16.13 -13.76 -1.51
CA ILE A 96 -16.09 -13.35 -0.09
C ILE A 96 -16.61 -11.93 0.11
N SER A 97 -16.08 -10.96 -0.63
CA SER A 97 -16.41 -9.54 -0.47
C SER A 97 -17.17 -8.96 -1.66
N GLY A 98 -17.20 -9.68 -2.78
CA GLY A 98 -17.61 -9.11 -4.07
C GLY A 98 -16.50 -8.28 -4.71
N LEU A 99 -16.70 -7.94 -5.98
CA LEU A 99 -15.82 -7.05 -6.74
C LEU A 99 -16.51 -5.71 -7.04
N THR A 100 -15.74 -4.64 -6.94
CA THR A 100 -16.06 -3.30 -7.44
C THR A 100 -15.65 -3.17 -8.90
N GLN A 101 -16.02 -2.05 -9.53
CA GLN A 101 -15.51 -1.68 -10.85
C GLN A 101 -13.98 -1.58 -10.84
N LYS A 102 -13.39 -1.06 -9.76
CA LYS A 102 -11.94 -0.88 -9.63
C LYS A 102 -11.22 -2.23 -9.53
N ASP A 103 -11.76 -3.18 -8.77
CA ASP A 103 -11.21 -4.53 -8.68
C ASP A 103 -11.17 -5.20 -10.07
N ILE A 104 -12.26 -5.09 -10.84
CA ILE A 104 -12.35 -5.66 -12.19
C ILE A 104 -11.38 -4.96 -13.16
N PHE A 105 -11.21 -3.63 -13.04
CA PHE A 105 -10.22 -2.89 -13.81
C PHE A 105 -8.78 -3.37 -13.52
N VAL A 106 -8.45 -3.61 -12.24
CA VAL A 106 -7.12 -4.14 -11.87
C VAL A 106 -6.92 -5.56 -12.39
N LEU A 107 -7.94 -6.42 -12.33
CA LEU A 107 -7.92 -7.74 -12.96
C LEU A 107 -7.62 -7.62 -14.46
N LEU A 108 -8.36 -6.77 -15.18
CA LEU A 108 -8.17 -6.53 -16.61
C LEU A 108 -6.72 -6.15 -16.91
N LYS A 109 -6.17 -5.15 -16.20
CA LYS A 109 -4.79 -4.70 -16.41
C LYS A 109 -3.76 -5.79 -16.08
N THR A 110 -3.99 -6.53 -15.01
CA THR A 110 -3.15 -7.67 -14.61
C THR A 110 -3.10 -8.73 -15.72
N LEU A 111 -4.25 -9.08 -16.32
CA LEU A 111 -4.29 -10.04 -17.43
C LEU A 111 -3.65 -9.49 -18.71
N GLU A 112 -3.87 -8.22 -19.06
CA GLU A 112 -3.21 -7.56 -20.21
C GLU A 112 -1.68 -7.67 -20.10
N VAL A 113 -1.12 -7.29 -18.95
CA VAL A 113 0.33 -7.30 -18.71
C VAL A 113 0.91 -8.72 -18.75
N ASN A 114 0.30 -9.68 -18.05
CA ASN A 114 0.81 -11.06 -18.00
C ASN A 114 0.76 -11.73 -19.38
N LEU A 115 -0.34 -11.57 -20.12
CA LEU A 115 -0.45 -12.12 -21.47
C LEU A 115 0.52 -11.44 -22.44
N ARG A 116 0.78 -10.14 -22.28
CA ARG A 116 1.80 -9.45 -23.08
C ARG A 116 3.19 -10.03 -22.80
N TYR A 117 3.58 -10.20 -21.54
CA TYR A 117 4.86 -10.80 -21.17
C TYR A 117 5.02 -12.18 -21.81
N ILE A 118 4.03 -13.05 -21.65
CA ILE A 118 4.02 -14.42 -22.22
C ILE A 118 4.18 -14.42 -23.74
N ASN A 119 3.60 -13.45 -24.45
CA ASN A 119 3.75 -13.37 -25.91
C ASN A 119 5.11 -12.78 -26.32
N SER A 120 5.80 -12.05 -25.44
CA SER A 120 7.05 -11.34 -25.75
C SER A 120 8.32 -12.02 -25.23
N SER A 121 8.21 -12.91 -24.25
CA SER A 121 9.33 -13.56 -23.58
C SER A 121 9.12 -15.08 -23.50
N GLN A 122 10.22 -15.83 -23.58
CA GLN A 122 10.24 -17.28 -23.31
C GLN A 122 10.81 -17.61 -21.92
N ASP A 123 11.34 -16.60 -21.22
CA ASP A 123 12.00 -16.79 -19.93
C ASP A 123 10.99 -16.75 -18.78
N ARG A 124 11.34 -17.43 -17.68
CA ARG A 124 10.60 -17.29 -16.43
C ARG A 124 11.05 -15.99 -15.75
N PRO A 125 10.12 -15.08 -15.41
CA PRO A 125 10.47 -13.85 -14.71
C PRO A 125 10.97 -14.16 -13.31
N VAL A 126 11.80 -13.26 -12.77
CA VAL A 126 12.34 -13.36 -11.41
C VAL A 126 11.59 -12.45 -10.43
N LEU A 127 11.57 -12.81 -9.15
CA LEU A 127 10.89 -12.03 -8.11
C LEU A 127 11.31 -10.55 -8.17
N PHE A 128 10.31 -9.66 -8.16
CA PHE A 128 10.44 -8.21 -8.30
C PHE A 128 10.92 -7.70 -9.67
N GLU A 129 10.96 -8.53 -10.69
CA GLU A 129 11.16 -8.07 -12.07
C GLU A 129 10.09 -7.06 -12.46
N ARG A 130 10.52 -5.95 -13.06
CA ARG A 130 9.66 -4.88 -13.56
C ARG A 130 9.36 -5.09 -15.04
N PHE A 131 8.09 -5.10 -15.41
CA PHE A 131 7.64 -5.15 -16.80
C PHE A 131 6.71 -3.98 -17.12
N PHE A 132 7.02 -3.25 -18.19
CA PHE A 132 6.28 -2.05 -18.59
C PHE A 132 5.22 -2.42 -19.62
N ASP A 133 3.96 -2.11 -19.32
CA ASP A 133 2.90 -2.11 -20.32
C ASP A 133 2.85 -0.72 -20.99
N PRO A 134 2.94 -0.62 -22.33
CA PRO A 134 2.88 0.65 -23.06
C PRO A 134 1.64 1.52 -22.83
N SER A 135 0.58 1.00 -22.20
CA SER A 135 -0.59 1.80 -21.81
C SER A 135 -0.44 2.51 -20.47
N LEU A 136 0.67 2.29 -19.75
CA LEU A 136 0.96 2.88 -18.45
C LEU A 136 2.43 3.33 -18.37
N ASN A 137 2.68 4.40 -17.62
CA ASN A 137 4.00 4.99 -17.45
C ASN A 137 4.78 4.42 -16.26
N PHE A 138 4.27 3.39 -15.59
CA PHE A 138 4.94 2.69 -14.49
C PHE A 138 4.95 1.17 -14.71
N PRO A 139 5.91 0.44 -14.10
CA PRO A 139 6.00 -1.00 -14.28
C PRO A 139 5.01 -1.78 -13.39
N PHE A 140 4.56 -2.91 -13.91
CA PHE A 140 4.04 -4.00 -13.09
C PHE A 140 5.20 -4.85 -12.58
N VAL A 141 4.98 -5.53 -11.46
CA VAL A 141 6.04 -6.25 -10.75
C VAL A 141 5.72 -7.73 -10.65
N TYR A 142 6.66 -8.58 -11.03
CA TYR A 142 6.50 -10.02 -10.88
C TYR A 142 6.56 -10.45 -9.42
N ILE A 143 5.54 -11.19 -8.99
CA ILE A 143 5.49 -11.87 -7.71
C ILE A 143 5.46 -13.37 -8.01
N GLU A 144 6.38 -14.12 -7.40
CA GLU A 144 6.57 -15.54 -7.66
C GLU A 144 5.25 -16.32 -7.48
N ASP A 145 4.91 -17.15 -8.47
CA ASP A 145 3.67 -17.94 -8.57
C ASP A 145 2.37 -17.09 -8.50
N GLN A 146 2.46 -15.80 -8.77
CA GLN A 146 1.36 -14.85 -8.70
C GLN A 146 1.30 -13.90 -9.90
N GLY A 147 2.24 -14.00 -10.85
CA GLY A 147 2.31 -13.19 -12.06
C GLY A 147 2.83 -11.77 -11.85
N PHE A 148 2.80 -10.98 -12.92
CA PHE A 148 3.00 -9.54 -12.86
C PHE A 148 1.77 -8.86 -12.27
N ASN A 149 1.95 -8.08 -11.21
CA ASN A 149 0.86 -7.41 -10.49
C ASN A 149 1.06 -5.90 -10.48
N PHE A 150 -0.04 -5.16 -10.39
CA PHE A 150 0.03 -3.75 -10.03
C PHE A 150 0.63 -3.64 -8.62
N HIS A 151 1.70 -2.85 -8.49
CA HIS A 151 2.44 -2.70 -7.25
C HIS A 151 2.66 -1.21 -6.95
N PRO A 152 1.77 -0.56 -6.18
CA PRO A 152 1.79 0.90 -6.01
C PRO A 152 3.07 1.42 -5.37
N ILE A 153 3.66 0.70 -4.41
CA ILE A 153 4.96 1.08 -3.84
C ILE A 153 6.06 1.09 -4.92
N ASN A 154 6.08 0.12 -5.83
CA ASN A 154 7.09 0.06 -6.89
C ASN A 154 6.86 1.12 -7.98
N ALA A 155 5.59 1.44 -8.28
CA ALA A 155 5.25 2.57 -9.13
C ALA A 155 5.74 3.90 -8.52
N LEU A 156 5.56 4.09 -7.21
CA LEU A 156 6.08 5.26 -6.49
C LEU A 156 7.60 5.26 -6.39
N ASN A 157 8.26 4.11 -6.22
CA ASN A 157 9.73 4.01 -6.29
C ASN A 157 10.24 4.41 -7.68
N TYR A 158 9.53 4.03 -8.75
CA TYR A 158 9.87 4.47 -10.10
C TYR A 158 9.65 5.99 -10.27
N ALA A 159 8.58 6.55 -9.68
CA ALA A 159 8.38 7.99 -9.60
C ALA A 159 9.54 8.69 -8.84
N THR A 160 10.01 8.12 -7.74
CA THR A 160 11.22 8.57 -7.03
C THR A 160 12.44 8.54 -7.95
N GLU A 161 12.62 7.50 -8.75
CA GLU A 161 13.75 7.42 -9.68
C GLU A 161 13.72 8.53 -10.74
N LEU A 162 12.53 8.82 -11.28
CA LEU A 162 12.33 9.89 -12.25
C LEU A 162 12.59 11.27 -11.63
N LEU A 163 12.01 11.52 -10.46
CA LEU A 163 12.11 12.80 -9.76
C LEU A 163 13.52 13.04 -9.17
N GLU A 164 14.01 12.09 -8.37
CA GLU A 164 15.17 12.23 -7.49
C GLU A 164 16.50 11.81 -8.12
N TYR A 165 16.50 10.95 -9.15
CA TYR A 165 17.76 10.51 -9.78
C TYR A 165 17.88 10.97 -11.23
N LYS A 166 16.81 10.91 -12.01
CA LYS A 166 16.83 11.25 -13.45
C LYS A 166 16.49 12.70 -13.76
N ARG A 167 15.87 13.42 -12.81
CA ARG A 167 15.34 14.79 -13.00
C ARG A 167 14.34 14.87 -14.17
N ASP A 168 13.63 13.77 -14.42
CA ASP A 168 12.59 13.66 -15.43
C ASP A 168 11.23 14.00 -14.82
N TYR A 169 10.96 15.30 -14.72
CA TYR A 169 9.72 15.81 -14.13
C TYR A 169 8.49 15.48 -14.97
N LEU A 170 8.63 15.39 -16.30
CA LEU A 170 7.52 15.03 -17.17
C LEU A 170 7.14 13.56 -16.96
N GLY A 171 8.11 12.65 -16.99
CA GLY A 171 7.88 11.24 -16.71
C GLY A 171 7.30 11.03 -15.31
N PHE A 172 7.77 11.79 -14.31
CA PHE A 172 7.18 11.78 -12.96
C PHE A 172 5.68 12.13 -13.00
N VAL A 173 5.31 13.24 -13.65
CA VAL A 173 3.91 13.66 -13.77
C VAL A 173 3.06 12.64 -14.53
N GLU A 174 3.61 12.00 -15.57
CA GLU A 174 2.93 10.94 -16.34
C GLU A 174 2.66 9.70 -15.48
N VAL A 175 3.62 9.27 -14.65
CA VAL A 175 3.40 8.21 -13.65
C VAL A 175 2.27 8.57 -12.69
N MET A 176 2.29 9.78 -12.14
CA MET A 176 1.23 10.22 -11.22
C MET A 176 -0.13 10.28 -11.90
N ARG A 177 -0.20 10.72 -13.17
CA ARG A 177 -1.44 10.75 -13.96
C ARG A 177 -2.04 9.36 -14.12
N ASP A 178 -1.23 8.36 -14.44
CA ASP A 178 -1.72 6.99 -14.60
C ASP A 178 -2.11 6.36 -13.26
N LEU A 179 -1.42 6.71 -12.17
CA LEU A 179 -1.77 6.25 -10.82
C LEU A 179 -3.15 6.73 -10.36
N LEU A 180 -3.67 7.86 -10.88
CA LEU A 180 -5.06 8.29 -10.61
C LEU A 180 -6.08 7.19 -10.95
N LEU A 181 -5.82 6.39 -12.00
CA LEU A 181 -6.69 5.31 -12.44
C LEU A 181 -6.82 4.19 -11.40
N PHE A 182 -5.89 4.10 -10.46
CA PHE A 182 -5.81 3.04 -9.45
C PHE A 182 -6.26 3.49 -8.06
N ILE A 183 -6.56 4.78 -7.87
CA ILE A 183 -7.17 5.26 -6.62
C ILE A 183 -8.65 4.85 -6.61
N GLU A 184 -9.06 4.28 -5.48
CA GLU A 184 -10.46 3.99 -5.17
C GLU A 184 -10.92 4.93 -4.06
N GLU A 185 -12.08 5.55 -4.24
CA GLU A 185 -12.68 6.42 -3.24
C GLU A 185 -13.63 5.64 -2.34
N GLU A 186 -13.41 5.77 -1.04
CA GLU A 186 -14.20 5.14 0.01
C GLU A 186 -14.66 6.19 1.03
N ARG A 187 -15.52 5.79 1.97
CA ARG A 187 -16.03 6.69 3.01
C ARG A 187 -16.11 5.99 4.35
N PHE A 188 -15.65 6.68 5.39
CA PHE A 188 -15.71 6.26 6.79
C PHE A 188 -16.38 7.37 7.60
N GLY A 189 -17.62 7.15 8.05
CA GLY A 189 -18.44 8.21 8.63
C GLY A 189 -18.68 9.33 7.62
N ASP A 190 -18.24 10.55 7.91
CA ASP A 190 -18.30 11.70 6.98
C ASP A 190 -16.98 11.94 6.22
N LEU A 191 -15.97 11.14 6.47
CA LEU A 191 -14.66 11.25 5.82
C LEU A 191 -14.67 10.51 4.49
N ASN A 192 -14.49 11.23 3.39
CA ASN A 192 -14.12 10.64 2.11
C ASN A 192 -12.60 10.46 2.05
N TYR A 193 -12.14 9.27 1.68
CA TYR A 193 -10.72 8.96 1.57
C TYR A 193 -10.46 8.12 0.32
N GLY A 194 -9.20 8.10 -0.11
CA GLY A 194 -8.73 7.30 -1.24
C GLY A 194 -7.87 6.16 -0.76
N VAL A 195 -7.93 5.03 -1.46
CA VAL A 195 -7.02 3.91 -1.25
C VAL A 195 -6.44 3.40 -2.54
N VAL A 196 -5.19 2.92 -2.48
CA VAL A 196 -4.54 2.20 -3.56
C VAL A 196 -4.25 0.79 -3.05
N LYS A 197 -4.97 -0.18 -3.60
CA LYS A 197 -5.01 -1.58 -3.14
C LYS A 197 -4.00 -2.46 -3.86
N LEU A 198 -3.44 -3.44 -3.14
CA LEU A 198 -2.58 -4.49 -3.65
C LEU A 198 -3.34 -5.81 -3.75
N TYR A 199 -3.25 -6.50 -4.89
CA TYR A 199 -4.05 -7.70 -5.23
C TYR A 199 -3.22 -9.00 -5.34
N PHE A 200 -2.06 -9.01 -4.69
CA PHE A 200 -1.21 -10.19 -4.53
C PHE A 200 -1.02 -10.52 -3.05
N ALA A 201 -0.85 -11.80 -2.73
CA ALA A 201 -0.54 -12.25 -1.39
C ALA A 201 0.91 -11.91 -1.03
N TRP A 202 1.10 -11.27 0.12
CA TRP A 202 2.40 -10.91 0.68
C TRP A 202 2.27 -10.84 2.20
N GLU A 203 3.17 -11.50 2.93
CA GLU A 203 3.09 -11.83 4.38
C GLU A 203 1.86 -12.68 4.78
N LYS A 204 0.68 -12.40 4.23
CA LYS A 204 -0.54 -13.22 4.34
C LYS A 204 -1.25 -13.38 3.00
N GLU A 205 -2.12 -14.38 2.93
CA GLU A 205 -2.89 -14.72 1.72
C GLU A 205 -4.02 -13.73 1.38
N SER A 206 -4.49 -12.94 2.34
CA SER A 206 -5.67 -12.09 2.16
C SER A 206 -5.37 -10.86 1.29
N ILE A 207 -6.20 -10.69 0.25
CA ILE A 207 -6.23 -9.54 -0.65
C ILE A 207 -7.66 -8.95 -0.71
N PRO A 208 -7.83 -7.71 -1.18
CA PRO A 208 -6.78 -6.71 -1.32
C PRO A 208 -6.25 -6.27 0.06
N TRP A 209 -5.03 -5.75 0.08
CA TRP A 209 -4.46 -5.09 1.25
C TRP A 209 -3.92 -3.72 0.86
N ILE A 210 -3.61 -2.88 1.85
CA ILE A 210 -3.15 -1.51 1.69
C ILE A 210 -1.83 -1.35 2.45
N SER A 211 -0.96 -0.49 1.93
CA SER A 211 0.28 -0.11 2.59
C SER A 211 0.29 1.37 2.95
N CYS A 212 0.67 1.71 4.19
CA CYS A 212 0.90 3.10 4.59
C CYS A 212 1.96 3.79 3.72
N ILE A 213 2.90 3.04 3.11
CA ILE A 213 3.91 3.58 2.19
C ILE A 213 3.23 4.15 0.95
N SER A 214 2.37 3.37 0.30
CA SER A 214 1.72 3.83 -0.94
C SER A 214 0.79 5.01 -0.68
N GLN A 215 0.20 5.09 0.51
CA GLN A 215 -0.68 6.18 0.91
C GLN A 215 0.11 7.46 1.23
N GLY A 216 1.18 7.35 2.03
CA GLY A 216 1.99 8.48 2.45
C GLY A 216 2.85 9.05 1.33
N ILE A 217 3.64 8.21 0.66
CA ILE A 217 4.44 8.67 -0.49
C ILE A 217 3.52 9.08 -1.64
N GLY A 218 2.40 8.38 -1.84
CA GLY A 218 1.38 8.75 -2.81
C GLY A 218 0.83 10.16 -2.57
N CYS A 219 0.37 10.48 -1.35
CA CYS A 219 -0.18 11.80 -1.05
C CYS A 219 0.86 12.91 -1.23
N ALA A 220 2.12 12.67 -0.85
CA ALA A 220 3.22 13.61 -1.09
C ALA A 220 3.48 13.83 -2.58
N TYR A 221 3.56 12.77 -3.38
CA TYR A 221 3.90 12.88 -4.80
C TYR A 221 2.76 13.45 -5.62
N PHE A 222 1.50 13.18 -5.25
CA PHE A 222 0.37 13.88 -5.85
C PHE A 222 0.36 15.38 -5.48
N ALA A 223 0.73 15.74 -4.25
CA ALA A 223 0.89 17.14 -3.89
C ALA A 223 2.03 17.82 -4.67
N ILE A 224 3.16 17.13 -4.87
CA ILE A 224 4.26 17.63 -5.71
C ILE A 224 3.83 17.78 -7.17
N ALA A 225 3.12 16.79 -7.73
CA ALA A 225 2.59 16.88 -9.09
C ALA A 225 1.63 18.07 -9.24
N TYR A 226 0.76 18.30 -8.25
CA TYR A 226 -0.08 19.49 -8.19
C TYR A 226 0.73 20.79 -8.13
N LEU A 227 1.77 20.85 -7.28
CA LEU A 227 2.65 22.01 -7.19
C LEU A 227 3.34 22.33 -8.53
N MET A 228 3.70 21.29 -9.30
CA MET A 228 4.35 21.42 -10.61
C MET A 228 3.40 21.83 -11.74
N THR A 229 2.17 21.30 -11.75
CA THR A 229 1.26 21.45 -12.91
C THR A 229 0.07 22.36 -12.67
N GLY A 230 -0.33 22.57 -11.41
CA GLY A 230 -1.56 23.24 -11.02
C GLY A 230 -2.84 22.42 -11.29
N GLU A 231 -2.74 21.15 -11.67
CA GLU A 231 -3.91 20.32 -11.99
C GLU A 231 -4.66 19.85 -10.74
N SER A 232 -5.93 20.24 -10.62
CA SER A 232 -6.77 19.97 -9.43
C SER A 232 -7.01 18.49 -9.13
N GLU A 233 -6.93 17.62 -10.13
CA GLU A 233 -7.06 16.17 -9.92
C GLU A 233 -5.92 15.60 -9.08
N PHE A 234 -4.72 16.16 -9.18
CA PHE A 234 -3.60 15.78 -8.33
C PHE A 234 -3.79 16.27 -6.89
N GLU A 235 -4.27 17.50 -6.69
CA GLU A 235 -4.62 17.98 -5.34
C GLU A 235 -5.71 17.09 -4.71
N ARG A 236 -6.75 16.75 -5.48
CA ARG A 236 -7.85 15.91 -5.03
C ARG A 236 -7.36 14.52 -4.61
N ALA A 237 -6.53 13.89 -5.44
CA ALA A 237 -5.90 12.61 -5.13
C ALA A 237 -5.03 12.69 -3.87
N ALA A 238 -4.21 13.73 -3.75
CA ALA A 238 -3.37 13.94 -2.57
C ALA A 238 -4.20 14.01 -1.28
N ARG A 239 -5.28 14.78 -1.28
CA ARG A 239 -6.21 14.91 -0.13
C ARG A 239 -6.89 13.59 0.22
N LEU A 240 -7.37 12.86 -0.80
CA LEU A 240 -8.00 11.56 -0.61
C LEU A 240 -7.04 10.56 0.06
N LEU A 241 -5.81 10.43 -0.42
CA LEU A 241 -4.82 9.51 0.16
C LEU A 241 -4.39 9.97 1.57
N ALA A 242 -4.23 11.28 1.82
CA ALA A 242 -3.92 11.79 3.15
C ALA A 242 -5.04 11.50 4.17
N ASN A 243 -6.31 11.61 3.77
CA ASN A 243 -7.45 11.29 4.63
C ASN A 243 -7.45 9.82 5.09
N SER A 244 -6.85 8.90 4.31
CA SER A 244 -6.81 7.47 4.67
C SER A 244 -6.05 7.18 5.97
N PHE A 245 -5.18 8.10 6.42
CA PHE A 245 -4.48 8.03 7.71
C PHE A 245 -5.38 8.20 8.94
N GLN A 246 -6.66 8.53 8.74
CA GLN A 246 -7.65 8.58 9.82
C GLN A 246 -8.47 7.28 9.93
N VAL A 247 -8.26 6.31 9.03
CA VAL A 247 -9.11 5.12 8.91
C VAL A 247 -8.50 3.94 9.68
N PRO A 248 -9.18 3.43 10.73
CA PRO A 248 -8.69 2.30 11.51
C PRO A 248 -8.55 1.02 10.68
N VAL A 249 -7.59 0.16 11.05
CA VAL A 249 -7.35 -1.11 10.36
C VAL A 249 -8.56 -2.06 10.43
N GLU A 250 -9.36 -1.99 11.49
CA GLU A 250 -10.54 -2.84 11.72
C GLU A 250 -11.67 -2.61 10.71
N VAL A 251 -11.67 -1.45 10.05
CA VAL A 251 -12.67 -1.06 9.04
C VAL A 251 -12.09 -0.97 7.63
N GLY A 252 -10.92 -1.58 7.41
CA GLY A 252 -10.27 -1.64 6.10
C GLY A 252 -9.23 -0.56 5.84
N GLY A 253 -8.87 0.24 6.86
CA GLY A 253 -7.73 1.17 6.80
C GLY A 253 -6.40 0.50 7.15
N PHE A 254 -5.46 1.31 7.64
CA PHE A 254 -4.12 0.85 8.06
C PHE A 254 -3.62 1.58 9.31
N ARG A 255 -4.47 2.36 9.97
CA ARG A 255 -4.16 2.99 11.25
C ARG A 255 -4.44 2.00 12.37
N LEU A 256 -3.39 1.60 13.07
CA LEU A 256 -3.45 0.81 14.29
C LEU A 256 -3.30 1.73 15.50
N GLU A 257 -4.21 1.64 16.46
CA GLU A 257 -4.09 2.39 17.72
C GLU A 257 -3.29 1.58 18.74
N LEU A 258 -2.13 2.12 19.14
CA LEU A 258 -1.30 1.59 20.23
C LEU A 258 -1.43 2.50 21.46
N ASP A 259 -0.96 2.02 22.62
CA ASP A 259 -0.90 2.86 23.84
C ASP A 259 0.00 4.11 23.65
N SER A 260 0.98 4.04 22.75
CA SER A 260 1.87 5.16 22.38
C SER A 260 1.28 6.12 21.34
N GLY A 261 0.14 5.78 20.73
CA GLY A 261 -0.48 6.54 19.65
C GLY A 261 -0.64 5.74 18.34
N PRO A 262 -0.95 6.42 17.22
CA PRO A 262 -1.24 5.75 15.96
C PRO A 262 0.03 5.22 15.30
N PHE A 263 0.01 3.93 14.95
CA PHE A 263 0.98 3.31 14.06
C PHE A 263 0.35 3.07 12.68
N TYR A 264 1.04 3.45 11.61
CA TYR A 264 0.56 3.26 10.23
C TYR A 264 1.20 2.01 9.63
N LEU A 265 0.38 1.00 9.34
CA LEU A 265 0.84 -0.33 8.95
C LEU A 265 1.34 -0.39 7.50
N GLU A 266 2.55 -0.93 7.29
CA GLU A 266 3.08 -1.23 5.96
C GLU A 266 2.27 -2.32 5.27
N TYR A 267 1.80 -3.30 6.03
CA TYR A 267 0.98 -4.42 5.58
C TYR A 267 -0.33 -4.45 6.37
N SER A 268 -1.41 -3.85 5.84
CA SER A 268 -2.69 -3.78 6.58
C SER A 268 -3.31 -5.16 6.87
N ASN A 269 -2.96 -6.19 6.10
CA ASN A 269 -3.37 -7.58 6.33
C ASN A 269 -2.52 -8.30 7.40
N ALA A 270 -1.38 -7.75 7.79
CA ALA A 270 -0.49 -8.27 8.83
C ALA A 270 -0.31 -7.23 9.97
N PRO A 271 -1.39 -6.87 10.70
CA PRO A 271 -1.36 -5.78 11.67
C PRO A 271 -0.45 -6.00 12.90
N TYR A 272 0.11 -7.20 13.04
CA TYR A 272 1.04 -7.56 14.11
C TYR A 272 2.51 -7.38 13.72
N ASP A 273 2.81 -7.08 12.45
CA ASP A 273 4.17 -6.82 11.95
C ASP A 273 4.38 -5.31 11.83
N LEU A 274 4.96 -4.70 12.86
CA LEU A 274 5.21 -3.26 12.89
C LEU A 274 6.52 -2.97 12.16
N VAL A 275 6.43 -2.71 10.87
CA VAL A 275 7.60 -2.43 10.02
C VAL A 275 8.02 -0.96 10.15
N LEU A 276 9.26 -0.73 10.56
CA LEU A 276 9.75 0.60 10.92
C LEU A 276 9.88 1.53 9.71
N ASN A 277 10.54 1.07 8.64
CA ASN A 277 10.73 1.89 7.45
C ASN A 277 9.40 2.31 6.82
N GLY A 278 8.40 1.43 6.80
CA GLY A 278 7.10 1.75 6.22
C GLY A 278 6.39 2.85 6.99
N PHE A 279 6.38 2.73 8.31
CA PHE A 279 5.85 3.77 9.18
C PHE A 279 6.55 5.11 8.95
N MET A 280 7.89 5.16 8.98
CA MET A 280 8.65 6.39 8.78
C MET A 280 8.50 6.98 7.36
N LEU A 281 8.43 6.16 6.31
CA LEU A 281 8.15 6.62 4.95
C LEU A 281 6.77 7.27 4.86
N SER A 282 5.77 6.70 5.54
CA SER A 282 4.42 7.25 5.58
C SER A 282 4.38 8.63 6.27
N LEU A 283 5.14 8.81 7.36
CA LEU A 283 5.29 10.09 8.07
C LEU A 283 6.01 11.13 7.21
N LYS A 284 7.09 10.74 6.52
CA LYS A 284 7.79 11.60 5.55
C LYS A 284 6.80 12.11 4.50
N GLY A 285 5.98 11.21 3.95
CA GLY A 285 4.95 11.53 2.99
C GLY A 285 3.90 12.53 3.51
N LEU A 286 3.31 12.23 4.67
CA LEU A 286 2.33 13.12 5.33
C LEU A 286 2.88 14.52 5.57
N TRP A 287 4.12 14.64 6.05
CA TRP A 287 4.74 15.94 6.28
C TRP A 287 4.89 16.72 4.97
N ILE A 288 5.46 16.10 3.92
CA ILE A 288 5.62 16.75 2.60
C ILE A 288 4.28 17.24 2.08
N TYR A 289 3.25 16.37 2.10
CA TYR A 289 1.89 16.73 1.73
C TYR A 289 1.38 17.94 2.52
N SER A 290 1.53 17.94 3.84
CA SER A 290 1.06 19.03 4.70
C SER A 290 1.75 20.37 4.39
N GLN A 291 3.03 20.34 3.97
CA GLN A 291 3.76 21.55 3.60
C GLN A 291 3.28 22.17 2.29
N ILE A 292 2.75 21.36 1.37
CA ILE A 292 2.26 21.84 0.08
C ILE A 292 0.78 22.21 0.17
N ILE A 293 -0.05 21.29 0.68
CA ILE A 293 -1.52 21.39 0.68
C ILE A 293 -2.06 22.19 1.87
N ARG A 294 -1.25 22.41 2.90
CA ARG A 294 -1.59 23.16 4.13
C ARG A 294 -2.81 22.56 4.85
N ASP A 295 -2.81 21.24 4.99
CA ASP A 295 -3.84 20.47 5.65
C ASP A 295 -3.48 20.23 7.14
N PRO A 296 -4.19 20.86 8.09
CA PRO A 296 -3.90 20.71 9.52
C PRO A 296 -4.11 19.28 10.02
N ALA A 297 -5.10 18.54 9.49
CA ALA A 297 -5.40 17.20 9.98
C ALA A 297 -4.28 16.20 9.65
N ALA A 298 -3.66 16.36 8.46
CA ALA A 298 -2.49 15.58 8.10
C ALA A 298 -1.25 15.96 8.92
N LEU A 299 -1.09 17.23 9.28
CA LEU A 299 -0.01 17.68 10.16
C LEU A 299 -0.17 17.13 11.59
N ASP A 300 -1.39 17.12 12.12
CA ASP A 300 -1.71 16.51 13.41
C ASP A 300 -1.43 15.00 13.39
N ALA A 301 -1.83 14.30 12.31
CA ALA A 301 -1.54 12.88 12.10
C ALA A 301 -0.02 12.59 12.02
N PHE A 302 0.74 13.49 11.40
CA PHE A 302 2.20 13.43 11.37
C PHE A 302 2.79 13.54 12.78
N TYR A 303 2.42 14.57 13.56
CA TYR A 303 2.97 14.75 14.91
C TYR A 303 2.54 13.64 15.89
N ALA A 304 1.31 13.13 15.77
CA ALA A 304 0.88 11.95 16.53
C ALA A 304 1.73 10.72 16.20
N GLY A 305 2.08 10.55 14.91
CA GLY A 305 3.00 9.50 14.46
C GLY A 305 4.44 9.71 14.94
N ILE A 306 4.94 10.94 15.01
CA ILE A 306 6.27 11.25 15.59
C ILE A 306 6.32 10.85 17.07
N ASN A 307 5.31 11.21 17.87
CA ASN A 307 5.25 10.80 19.28
C ASN A 307 5.24 9.28 19.44
N THR A 308 4.53 8.58 18.54
CA THR A 308 4.48 7.12 18.50
C THR A 308 5.86 6.55 18.14
N LEU A 309 6.53 7.12 17.14
CA LEU A 309 7.88 6.73 16.72
C LEU A 309 8.89 6.87 17.85
N GLU A 310 8.94 8.03 18.52
CA GLU A 310 9.82 8.29 19.66
C GLU A 310 9.67 7.25 20.77
N SER A 311 8.41 6.90 21.08
CA SER A 311 8.09 5.92 22.12
C SER A 311 8.53 4.50 21.75
N LEU A 312 8.55 4.17 20.46
CA LEU A 312 8.88 2.82 19.97
C LEU A 312 10.33 2.65 19.55
N LEU A 313 11.09 3.71 19.26
CA LEU A 313 12.49 3.61 18.84
C LEU A 313 13.38 2.75 19.75
N PRO A 314 13.25 2.81 21.10
CA PRO A 314 13.99 1.91 21.98
C PRO A 314 13.76 0.43 21.69
N ASN A 315 12.57 0.06 21.18
CA ASN A 315 12.25 -1.31 20.82
C ASN A 315 12.86 -1.74 19.49
N TYR A 316 13.22 -0.81 18.60
CA TYR A 316 13.88 -1.14 17.33
C TYR A 316 15.41 -1.12 17.42
N ASP A 317 15.97 -0.68 18.53
CA ASP A 317 17.40 -0.62 18.76
C ASP A 317 17.92 -1.92 19.38
N LEU A 318 18.82 -2.61 18.67
CA LEU A 318 19.39 -3.89 19.09
C LEU A 318 20.70 -3.74 19.88
N GLY A 319 21.16 -2.50 20.11
CA GLY A 319 22.41 -2.18 20.80
C GLY A 319 23.63 -2.07 19.89
N ASP A 320 23.60 -2.65 18.69
CA ASP A 320 24.64 -2.52 17.66
C ASP A 320 24.08 -2.44 16.22
N TRP A 321 22.74 -2.35 16.10
CA TRP A 321 22.00 -2.32 14.84
C TRP A 321 20.53 -1.95 15.06
N SER A 322 19.76 -1.75 13.98
CA SER A 322 18.30 -1.60 14.05
C SER A 322 17.54 -2.86 13.63
N ALA A 323 16.38 -3.10 14.22
CA ALA A 323 15.39 -4.03 13.70
C ALA A 323 14.60 -3.42 12.52
N TYR A 324 14.25 -4.27 11.56
CA TYR A 324 13.33 -4.00 10.45
C TYR A 324 11.89 -3.91 10.95
N SER A 325 11.49 -4.88 11.77
CA SER A 325 10.16 -4.92 12.37
C SER A 325 10.17 -5.57 13.75
N ILE A 326 9.16 -5.20 14.55
CA ILE A 326 8.84 -5.81 15.85
C ILE A 326 7.44 -6.40 15.80
N PHE A 327 7.22 -7.52 16.49
CA PHE A 327 5.92 -8.19 16.53
C PHE A 327 5.15 -7.88 17.82
N PHE A 328 3.82 -7.76 17.73
CA PHE A 328 2.94 -7.75 18.90
C PHE A 328 2.03 -8.98 18.92
N LEU A 329 1.80 -9.55 20.11
CA LEU A 329 0.73 -10.51 20.32
C LEU A 329 -0.53 -9.77 20.75
N GLU A 330 -1.65 -10.07 20.10
CA GLU A 330 -2.96 -9.65 20.61
C GLU A 330 -3.33 -10.53 21.81
N ASN A 331 -3.43 -9.92 22.99
CA ASN A 331 -3.92 -10.56 24.20
C ASN A 331 -5.25 -9.93 24.63
N PHE A 332 -6.03 -10.63 25.45
CA PHE A 332 -7.37 -10.19 25.91
C PHE A 332 -7.41 -8.82 26.64
N SER A 333 -6.25 -8.22 26.91
CA SER A 333 -6.06 -6.93 27.59
C SER A 333 -5.38 -5.84 26.74
N GLY A 334 -5.12 -6.08 25.45
CA GLY A 334 -4.41 -5.16 24.56
C GLY A 334 -3.30 -5.82 23.75
N TYR A 335 -2.49 -5.02 23.05
CA TYR A 335 -1.32 -5.48 22.30
C TYR A 335 -0.11 -5.60 23.24
N GLU A 336 0.47 -6.80 23.37
CA GLU A 336 1.68 -7.05 24.16
C GLU A 336 2.88 -7.29 23.24
N LEU A 337 3.99 -6.60 23.47
CA LEU A 337 5.19 -6.70 22.63
C LEU A 337 5.77 -8.12 22.70
N ASN A 338 5.90 -8.77 21.54
CA ASN A 338 6.59 -10.03 21.38
C ASN A 338 7.97 -9.75 20.77
N LEU A 339 9.03 -10.10 21.49
CA LEU A 339 10.43 -9.84 21.09
C LEU A 339 10.93 -10.74 19.95
N ASN A 340 10.05 -11.36 19.15
CA ASN A 340 10.45 -11.78 17.82
C ASN A 340 10.73 -10.50 17.01
N MET A 341 11.92 -10.39 16.45
CA MET A 341 12.36 -9.20 15.71
C MET A 341 13.00 -9.65 14.41
N ARG A 342 12.71 -8.93 13.33
CA ARG A 342 13.44 -9.11 12.07
C ARG A 342 14.59 -8.10 12.06
N ILE A 343 15.83 -8.55 12.00
CA ILE A 343 17.00 -7.66 11.91
C ILE A 343 16.98 -6.96 10.55
N ALA A 344 17.24 -5.64 10.51
CA ALA A 344 17.33 -4.92 9.24
C ALA A 344 18.54 -5.39 8.43
N SER A 345 18.39 -5.49 7.11
CA SER A 345 19.58 -5.55 6.23
C SER A 345 20.34 -4.22 6.28
N GLU A 346 21.57 -4.17 5.79
CA GLU A 346 22.33 -2.92 5.64
C GLU A 346 21.54 -1.85 4.89
N THR A 347 20.91 -2.22 3.78
CA THR A 347 20.06 -1.32 3.00
C THR A 347 18.95 -0.70 3.84
N TYR A 348 18.30 -1.48 4.70
CA TYR A 348 17.21 -0.99 5.55
C TYR A 348 17.73 -0.19 6.75
N HIS A 349 18.85 -0.57 7.36
CA HIS A 349 19.46 0.21 8.44
C HIS A 349 19.88 1.60 7.96
N ARG A 350 20.54 1.69 6.80
CA ARG A 350 20.85 2.96 6.12
C ARG A 350 19.58 3.76 5.82
N LEU A 351 18.53 3.10 5.31
CA LEU A 351 17.25 3.76 5.07
C LEU A 351 16.65 4.32 6.37
N HIS A 352 16.76 3.61 7.50
CA HIS A 352 16.31 4.11 8.79
C HIS A 352 17.04 5.39 9.19
N VAL A 353 18.37 5.44 9.09
CA VAL A 353 19.17 6.65 9.38
C VAL A 353 18.70 7.82 8.50
N ARG A 354 18.52 7.61 7.18
CA ARG A 354 18.04 8.66 6.26
C ARG A 354 16.64 9.17 6.60
N LEU A 355 15.74 8.27 6.99
CA LEU A 355 14.37 8.63 7.35
C LEU A 355 14.32 9.37 8.68
N LEU A 356 15.07 8.93 9.70
CA LEU A 356 15.20 9.66 10.96
C LEU A 356 15.77 11.06 10.72
N TYR A 357 16.80 11.19 9.89
CA TYR A 357 17.38 12.48 9.52
C TYR A 357 16.36 13.45 8.91
N PHE A 358 15.49 12.94 8.03
CA PHE A 358 14.40 13.73 7.47
C PHE A 358 13.37 14.13 8.53
N LEU A 359 12.92 13.15 9.33
CA LEU A 359 11.85 13.33 10.31
C LEU A 359 12.27 14.22 11.48
N GLU A 360 13.52 14.17 11.92
CA GLU A 360 14.10 15.08 12.93
C GLU A 360 13.98 16.53 12.47
N ARG A 361 14.43 16.85 11.25
CA ARG A 361 14.32 18.21 10.68
C ARG A 361 12.88 18.65 10.42
N ALA A 362 12.01 17.70 10.10
CA ALA A 362 10.60 17.96 9.84
C ALA A 362 9.82 18.25 11.13
N SER A 363 10.16 17.58 12.23
CA SER A 363 9.45 17.65 13.52
C SER A 363 10.11 18.57 14.55
N GLY A 364 11.42 18.73 14.49
CA GLY A 364 12.25 19.35 15.54
C GLY A 364 12.52 18.43 16.74
N SER A 365 12.31 17.12 16.62
CA SER A 365 12.46 16.18 17.73
C SER A 365 13.93 15.86 18.06
N PRO A 366 14.43 16.22 19.26
CA PRO A 366 15.79 15.87 19.66
C PRO A 366 15.97 14.36 19.87
N VAL A 367 14.90 13.62 20.21
CA VAL A 367 14.96 12.16 20.40
C VAL A 367 15.34 11.47 19.09
N LEU A 368 14.76 11.91 17.97
CA LEU A 368 15.15 11.38 16.65
C LEU A 368 16.61 11.72 16.33
N GLY A 369 17.09 12.91 16.75
CA GLY A 369 18.50 13.33 16.71
C GLY A 369 19.45 12.31 17.31
N ASP A 370 19.18 11.91 18.55
CA ASP A 370 20.01 10.94 19.28
C ASP A 370 20.08 9.58 18.55
N TYR A 371 18.98 9.12 17.96
CA TYR A 371 18.95 7.87 17.20
C TYR A 371 19.64 7.97 15.83
N ILE A 372 19.68 9.15 15.20
CA ILE A 372 20.46 9.35 13.97
C ILE A 372 21.94 9.15 14.26
N GLU A 373 22.47 9.83 15.28
CA GLU A 373 23.89 9.71 15.67
C GLU A 373 24.20 8.26 16.04
N LYS A 374 23.41 7.68 16.94
CA LYS A 374 23.61 6.31 17.42
C LYS A 374 23.57 5.25 16.32
N TRP A 375 22.61 5.31 15.39
CA TRP A 375 22.50 4.31 14.32
C TRP A 375 23.49 4.55 13.18
N ASP A 376 23.93 5.79 12.95
CA ASP A 376 25.03 6.05 12.01
C ASP A 376 26.37 5.55 12.57
N ASP A 377 26.61 5.72 13.88
CA ASP A 377 27.80 5.18 14.57
C ASP A 377 27.89 3.65 14.39
N TYR A 378 26.76 2.93 14.42
CA TYR A 378 26.73 1.48 14.16
C TYR A 378 27.22 1.10 12.75
N LEU A 379 26.99 1.95 11.74
CA LEU A 379 27.56 1.76 10.41
C LEU A 379 29.06 2.00 10.41
N GLU A 380 29.53 3.05 11.09
CA GLU A 380 30.95 3.40 11.15
C GLU A 380 31.77 2.37 11.94
N GLU A 381 31.26 1.89 13.07
CA GLU A 381 31.89 0.84 13.89
C GLU A 381 32.07 -0.48 13.12
N LYS A 382 31.20 -0.74 12.13
CA LYS A 382 31.28 -1.90 11.23
C LYS A 382 32.04 -1.61 9.93
N GLU A 383 32.70 -0.46 9.82
CA GLU A 383 33.45 0.00 8.63
C GLU A 383 32.59 0.11 7.35
N LEU A 384 31.28 0.26 7.49
CA LEU A 384 30.33 0.41 6.38
C LEU A 384 30.24 1.87 5.90
N GLY A 385 30.67 2.82 6.73
CA GLY A 385 30.70 4.25 6.41
C GLY A 385 29.35 4.96 6.61
N SER A 386 29.44 6.20 7.08
CA SER A 386 28.32 7.07 7.43
C SER A 386 27.32 7.28 6.27
N GLU A 387 26.04 7.26 6.62
CA GLU A 387 24.90 7.53 5.73
C GLU A 387 24.47 9.02 5.77
N ILE A 388 24.97 9.81 6.72
CA ILE A 388 24.55 11.20 6.98
C ILE A 388 24.70 12.09 5.75
N LYS A 389 25.78 11.92 4.97
CA LYS A 389 25.99 12.72 3.76
C LYS A 389 24.84 12.54 2.78
N ARG A 390 24.45 11.29 2.50
CA ARG A 390 23.35 10.98 1.60
C ARG A 390 22.01 11.44 2.18
N ALA A 391 21.80 11.26 3.49
CA ALA A 391 20.60 11.73 4.19
C ALA A 391 20.39 13.24 3.99
N LYS A 392 21.46 14.02 4.12
CA LYS A 392 21.47 15.46 3.89
C LYS A 392 21.12 15.83 2.45
N GLU A 393 21.76 15.18 1.47
CA GLU A 393 21.52 15.42 0.04
C GLU A 393 20.05 15.14 -0.34
N GLU A 394 19.48 14.03 0.15
CA GLU A 394 18.07 13.69 -0.10
C GLU A 394 17.11 14.68 0.58
N TYR A 395 17.40 15.11 1.81
CA TYR A 395 16.61 16.14 2.51
C TYR A 395 16.64 17.47 1.75
N GLU A 396 17.82 17.98 1.42
CA GLU A 396 17.98 19.27 0.74
C GLU A 396 17.30 19.25 -0.64
N PHE A 397 17.41 18.14 -1.38
CA PHE A 397 16.69 17.97 -2.64
C PHE A 397 15.17 18.10 -2.43
N MET A 398 14.60 17.34 -1.48
CA MET A 398 13.16 17.37 -1.23
C MET A 398 12.67 18.75 -0.79
N ILE A 399 13.44 19.44 0.07
CA ILE A 399 13.10 20.81 0.49
C ILE A 399 13.14 21.80 -0.68
N SER A 400 14.06 21.63 -1.63
CA SER A 400 14.08 22.49 -2.82
C SER A 400 12.84 22.30 -3.70
N ILE A 401 12.35 21.07 -3.86
CA ILE A 401 11.09 20.81 -4.58
C ILE A 401 9.89 21.47 -3.88
N ILE A 402 9.80 21.37 -2.55
CA ILE A 402 8.67 21.92 -1.78
C ILE A 402 8.64 23.46 -1.83
N ARG A 403 9.80 24.12 -1.89
CA ARG A 403 9.91 25.58 -1.85
C ARG A 403 9.72 26.26 -3.21
N GLY A 404 9.78 25.50 -4.30
CA GLY A 404 9.92 26.04 -5.65
C GLY A 404 11.28 26.72 -5.84
#